data_AF-A0A2T7PC80-F1
#
_entry.id   AF-A0A2T7PC80-F1
#
_cell.length_a   1.000
_cell.length_b   1.000
_cell.length_c   1.000
_cell.angle_alpha   90.00
_cell.angle_beta   90.00
_cell.angle_gamma   90.00
#
_symmetry.space_group_name_H-M   'P 1'
#
loop_
_entity.id
_entity.type
_entity.pdbx_description
1 polymer ?
#
loop_
_entity_poly.entity_id
_entity_poly.type
_entity_poly.pdbx_seq_one_letter_code
_entity_poly.pdbx_strand_id
1 'polypeptide(L)'
;MATFSSERRQDELLEFSDHSSGDDNTSVVVKICAQERTYGLWWKLAPSAPKPYKKKFSSFYSEDYIVVSFEERLYPVAVKIYETYNPGAVVKILAADSLSGTSVDTGKTRWLTLWSGKPVETPQRARIFSPPLQKIDSPINMLRLELCHQLMHYYTELDCVVLCGTKQRLFSEGTETQKLPQFKPFMQDHSDAVADDLKALTLNDFKEISHLPGEACSGLFEILPAEVVLLILSYLDILSLCTLAQTCRLLRDQCYDHILYIELDLQPVWHLVCNSTLLGLAKRCQYLQRLNLSWCGKAAAISNTCFGRFLQDSQSQLTSIQLNCCPFVNSETLRLLATYCQDLREIDLSSCEQVDSIAALQLMLFKKLDRLNLYRTNIDLHSITCVIRSCPEIQHINLGSCSRISNYTEVAFELGNHCPKLKTLDFWRARFLTDDGLIHLANKCPLLEELDLGWWTVCDLDILALAKNSHCLQQLDILGTREVTCQAAEKYVSLPYWSYPSVSC
;
A
#
# COMPACT_ATOMS: atom_id res chain seq x y z
N MET A 1 -28.89 4.86 -12.71
CA MET A 1 -27.84 5.77 -13.24
C MET A 1 -26.97 6.19 -12.06
N ALA A 2 -25.92 5.43 -11.79
CA ALA A 2 -25.00 5.68 -10.69
C ALA A 2 -23.63 6.04 -11.24
N THR A 3 -23.07 7.13 -10.74
CA THR A 3 -21.72 7.64 -10.98
C THR A 3 -20.73 6.88 -10.10
N PHE A 4 -19.70 6.29 -10.70
CA PHE A 4 -18.69 5.46 -10.02
C PHE A 4 -17.40 6.24 -9.73
N SER A 5 -16.85 6.08 -8.52
CA SER A 5 -15.44 6.37 -8.20
C SER A 5 -14.84 5.21 -7.40
N SER A 6 -13.94 4.44 -8.01
CA SER A 6 -12.99 3.58 -7.27
C SER A 6 -11.90 3.05 -8.22
N GLU A 7 -10.70 3.58 -7.98
CA GLU A 7 -9.50 3.70 -8.80
C GLU A 7 -8.52 2.51 -8.66
N ARG A 8 -8.89 1.28 -9.06
CA ARG A 8 -7.88 0.19 -9.19
C ARG A 8 -8.16 -0.93 -10.20
N ARG A 9 -9.40 -1.05 -10.71
CA ARG A 9 -9.76 -1.77 -11.95
C ARG A 9 -11.26 -1.58 -12.23
N GLN A 10 -11.58 -1.11 -13.43
CA GLN A 10 -12.83 -1.43 -14.11
C GLN A 10 -12.58 -2.71 -14.90
N ASP A 11 -12.75 -3.87 -14.27
CA ASP A 11 -12.95 -5.12 -15.01
C ASP A 11 -14.37 -5.59 -14.63
N GLU A 12 -15.31 -5.40 -15.57
CA GLU A 12 -16.71 -5.84 -15.58
C GLU A 12 -17.36 -6.16 -14.22
N LEU A 13 -17.82 -5.11 -13.52
CA LEU A 13 -18.76 -5.22 -12.40
C LEU A 13 -20.16 -5.54 -12.97
N LEU A 14 -20.54 -6.81 -12.98
CA LEU A 14 -21.92 -7.23 -13.21
C LEU A 14 -22.53 -7.57 -11.85
N GLU A 15 -23.47 -6.75 -11.40
CA GLU A 15 -24.25 -6.98 -10.18
C GLU A 15 -25.46 -7.86 -10.46
N PHE A 16 -25.77 -8.74 -9.50
CA PHE A 16 -27.03 -9.48 -9.46
C PHE A 16 -27.61 -9.33 -8.05
N SER A 17 -28.82 -8.77 -7.95
CA SER A 17 -29.60 -8.79 -6.71
C SER A 17 -30.47 -10.06 -6.70
N ASP A 18 -30.09 -11.03 -5.86
CA ASP A 18 -30.99 -12.15 -5.58
C ASP A 18 -31.97 -11.72 -4.49
N HIS A 19 -33.18 -11.34 -4.90
CA HIS A 19 -34.29 -11.10 -3.99
C HIS A 19 -34.98 -12.44 -3.69
N SER A 20 -34.47 -13.21 -2.74
CA SER A 20 -35.25 -14.30 -2.16
C SER A 20 -36.38 -13.70 -1.33
N SER A 21 -37.56 -13.57 -1.94
CA SER A 21 -38.79 -13.12 -1.29
C SER A 21 -39.24 -14.14 -0.25
N GLY A 22 -38.83 -13.95 1.01
CA GLY A 22 -39.31 -14.77 2.13
C GLY A 22 -38.60 -14.57 3.46
N ASP A 23 -37.33 -14.17 3.48
CA ASP A 23 -36.54 -13.99 4.71
C ASP A 23 -36.12 -12.52 4.89
N ASP A 24 -36.14 -11.99 6.11
CA ASP A 24 -35.66 -10.63 6.47
C ASP A 24 -34.16 -10.37 6.17
N ASN A 25 -33.47 -11.36 5.59
CA ASN A 25 -32.07 -11.31 5.20
C ASN A 25 -31.92 -10.88 3.73
N THR A 26 -31.26 -9.74 3.51
CA THR A 26 -30.87 -9.27 2.17
C THR A 26 -29.42 -9.65 1.89
N SER A 27 -29.12 -10.16 0.70
CA SER A 27 -27.74 -10.36 0.22
C SER A 27 -27.48 -9.55 -1.04
N VAL A 28 -26.36 -8.84 -1.07
CA VAL A 28 -25.89 -8.09 -2.24
C VAL A 28 -24.55 -8.67 -2.68
N VAL A 29 -24.42 -8.86 -3.99
CA VAL A 29 -23.30 -9.57 -4.61
C VAL A 29 -22.56 -8.60 -5.52
N VAL A 30 -21.25 -8.51 -5.34
CA VAL A 30 -20.37 -7.80 -6.27
C VAL A 30 -19.37 -8.81 -6.81
N LYS A 31 -19.43 -9.05 -8.12
CA LYS A 31 -18.42 -9.83 -8.82
C LYS A 31 -17.14 -9.02 -8.92
N ILE A 32 -16.00 -9.62 -8.62
CA ILE A 32 -14.69 -8.98 -8.68
C ILE A 32 -13.80 -9.85 -9.55
N CYS A 33 -13.05 -9.27 -10.47
CA CYS A 33 -11.94 -9.97 -11.11
C CYS A 33 -10.64 -9.28 -10.69
N ALA A 34 -10.13 -9.66 -9.52
CA ALA A 34 -8.88 -9.12 -9.00
C ALA A 34 -7.76 -10.14 -9.16
N GLN A 35 -6.86 -9.87 -10.10
CA GLN A 35 -5.56 -10.52 -10.19
C GLN A 35 -4.52 -9.53 -9.66
N GLU A 36 -4.18 -9.66 -8.39
CA GLU A 36 -3.15 -8.85 -7.75
C GLU A 36 -1.77 -9.42 -8.05
N ARG A 37 -0.74 -8.58 -8.14
CA ARG A 37 0.60 -9.08 -8.49
C ARG A 37 1.38 -9.30 -7.21
N THR A 38 1.38 -10.54 -6.73
CA THR A 38 2.15 -10.93 -5.55
C THR A 38 2.60 -12.40 -5.67
N TYR A 39 3.84 -12.57 -6.12
CA TYR A 39 4.67 -13.79 -6.14
C TYR A 39 5.51 -14.03 -4.86
N GLY A 40 4.91 -14.45 -3.74
CA GLY A 40 5.66 -14.86 -2.53
C GLY A 40 6.51 -13.78 -1.84
N LEU A 41 7.59 -14.17 -1.17
CA LEU A 41 8.40 -13.25 -0.34
C LEU A 41 9.56 -12.60 -1.10
N TRP A 42 9.79 -12.97 -2.34
CA TRP A 42 11.09 -12.74 -2.97
C TRP A 42 11.40 -11.24 -3.09
N TRP A 43 10.49 -10.35 -3.51
CA TRP A 43 10.75 -8.91 -3.65
C TRP A 43 11.09 -8.22 -2.32
N LYS A 44 10.82 -8.89 -1.19
CA LYS A 44 11.23 -8.45 0.15
C LYS A 44 12.60 -8.96 0.55
N LEU A 45 13.00 -10.11 -0.01
CA LEU A 45 14.26 -10.79 0.25
C LEU A 45 15.34 -10.45 -0.79
N ALA A 46 14.91 -9.89 -1.92
CA ALA A 46 15.74 -9.42 -3.01
C ALA A 46 16.86 -8.50 -2.48
N PRO A 47 18.10 -8.60 -2.97
CA PRO A 47 19.14 -7.61 -2.69
C PRO A 47 18.69 -6.19 -3.02
N SER A 48 17.80 -6.07 -4.01
CA SER A 48 17.17 -4.83 -4.45
C SER A 48 15.96 -4.40 -3.61
N ALA A 49 15.52 -5.16 -2.61
CA ALA A 49 14.32 -4.86 -1.86
C ALA A 49 14.46 -3.50 -1.15
N PRO A 50 13.42 -2.64 -1.15
CA PRO A 50 13.43 -1.43 -0.34
C PRO A 50 13.66 -1.80 1.13
N LYS A 51 14.55 -1.07 1.81
CA LYS A 51 14.80 -1.32 3.24
C LYS A 51 13.50 -1.13 4.03
N PRO A 52 13.15 -2.03 4.96
CA PRO A 52 11.97 -1.82 5.79
C PRO A 52 12.14 -0.55 6.64
N TYR A 53 11.03 0.08 7.02
CA TYR A 53 11.05 1.16 8.01
C TYR A 53 11.46 0.60 9.37
N LYS A 54 12.25 1.37 10.14
CA LYS A 54 12.73 0.95 11.47
C LYS A 54 11.60 0.58 12.42
N LYS A 55 10.56 1.41 12.49
CA LYS A 55 9.39 1.18 13.33
C LYS A 55 8.43 0.23 12.63
N LYS A 56 8.10 -0.87 13.30
CA LYS A 56 7.16 -1.87 12.79
C LYS A 56 5.86 -1.81 13.60
N PHE A 57 4.74 -1.82 12.90
CA PHE A 57 3.43 -2.02 13.52
C PHE A 57 3.20 -3.52 13.66
N SER A 58 3.26 -4.04 14.89
CA SER A 58 3.26 -5.47 15.16
C SER A 58 2.05 -6.24 14.62
N SER A 59 0.93 -5.54 14.40
CA SER A 59 -0.34 -6.07 13.89
C SER A 59 -0.64 -5.73 12.42
N PHE A 60 0.27 -5.07 11.70
CA PHE A 60 0.05 -4.67 10.31
C PHE A 60 0.73 -5.63 9.33
N TYR A 61 -0.08 -6.44 8.65
CA TYR A 61 0.38 -7.42 7.67
C TYR A 61 0.01 -7.04 6.23
N SER A 62 -0.84 -6.03 6.06
CA SER A 62 -1.44 -5.65 4.79
C SER A 62 -0.39 -5.15 3.80
N GLU A 63 -0.43 -5.70 2.60
CA GLU A 63 0.46 -5.37 1.48
C GLU A 63 -0.31 -4.74 0.34
N ASP A 64 -1.57 -5.13 0.20
CA ASP A 64 -2.47 -4.57 -0.78
C ASP A 64 -3.92 -4.47 -0.26
N TYR A 65 -4.79 -3.84 -1.04
CA TYR A 65 -6.20 -3.75 -0.70
C TYR A 65 -7.11 -3.63 -1.92
N ILE A 66 -8.35 -4.10 -1.73
CA ILE A 66 -9.48 -3.93 -2.64
C ILE A 66 -10.59 -3.18 -1.90
N VAL A 67 -11.18 -2.20 -2.57
CA VAL A 67 -12.41 -1.54 -2.08
C VAL A 67 -13.57 -2.00 -2.93
N VAL A 68 -14.63 -2.44 -2.26
CA VAL A 68 -15.86 -2.94 -2.86
C VAL A 68 -17.00 -2.06 -2.38
N SER A 69 -17.77 -1.51 -3.30
CA SER A 69 -18.97 -0.72 -3.00
C SER A 69 -20.20 -1.54 -3.38
N PHE A 70 -21.26 -1.39 -2.61
CA PHE A 70 -22.56 -2.03 -2.80
C PHE A 70 -23.62 -0.93 -2.98
N GLU A 71 -24.65 -1.17 -3.78
CA GLU A 71 -25.74 -0.21 -3.97
C GLU A 71 -26.55 0.00 -2.68
N GLU A 72 -26.87 -1.09 -1.98
CA GLU A 72 -27.69 -1.05 -0.77
C GLU A 72 -26.82 -0.94 0.50
N ARG A 73 -27.34 -0.20 1.49
CA ARG A 73 -26.79 -0.15 2.84
C ARG A 73 -27.41 -1.22 3.72
N LEU A 74 -26.58 -2.06 4.32
CA LEU A 74 -27.00 -3.18 5.17
C LEU A 74 -26.29 -3.16 6.52
N TYR A 75 -26.98 -3.60 7.56
CA TYR A 75 -26.35 -4.03 8.80
C TYR A 75 -25.69 -5.39 8.54
N PRO A 76 -24.34 -5.47 8.56
CA PRO A 76 -23.65 -6.66 8.10
C PRO A 76 -23.87 -7.82 9.07
N VAL A 77 -24.38 -8.93 8.54
CA VAL A 77 -24.50 -10.21 9.25
C VAL A 77 -23.34 -11.13 8.87
N ALA A 78 -22.98 -11.16 7.58
CA ALA A 78 -21.84 -11.93 7.09
C ALA A 78 -21.23 -11.29 5.84
N VAL A 79 -19.93 -11.52 5.64
CA VAL A 79 -19.23 -11.23 4.38
C VAL A 79 -18.70 -12.56 3.87
N LYS A 80 -19.00 -12.89 2.61
CA LYS A 80 -18.51 -14.12 1.95
C LYS A 80 -17.61 -13.71 0.79
N ILE A 81 -16.38 -14.19 0.80
CA ILE A 81 -15.36 -13.89 -0.21
C ILE A 81 -15.05 -15.18 -0.95
N TYR A 82 -15.26 -15.20 -2.26
CA TYR A 82 -15.00 -16.34 -3.12
C TYR A 82 -13.55 -16.28 -3.60
N GLU A 83 -12.67 -17.01 -2.92
CA GLU A 83 -11.25 -17.13 -3.27
C GLU A 83 -11.10 -18.34 -4.20
N THR A 84 -10.90 -18.10 -5.49
CA THR A 84 -10.93 -19.14 -6.53
C THR A 84 -9.56 -19.70 -6.86
N TYR A 85 -8.49 -18.93 -6.63
CA TYR A 85 -7.10 -19.32 -6.91
C TYR A 85 -6.14 -18.75 -5.86
N ASN A 86 -5.20 -19.55 -5.35
CA ASN A 86 -4.35 -19.26 -4.19
C ASN A 86 -5.10 -18.54 -3.05
N PRO A 87 -6.05 -19.20 -2.37
CA PRO A 87 -6.80 -18.57 -1.28
C PRO A 87 -5.94 -18.26 -0.04
N GLY A 88 -6.40 -17.35 0.83
CA GLY A 88 -5.77 -17.10 2.13
C GLY A 88 -5.10 -15.75 2.30
N ALA A 89 -5.14 -14.88 1.29
CA ALA A 89 -4.50 -13.57 1.39
C ALA A 89 -5.27 -12.55 2.25
N VAL A 90 -6.58 -12.72 2.45
CA VAL A 90 -7.39 -11.75 3.23
C VAL A 90 -6.98 -11.75 4.70
N VAL A 91 -6.42 -10.64 5.16
CA VAL A 91 -5.98 -10.43 6.56
C VAL A 91 -6.80 -9.39 7.30
N LYS A 92 -7.57 -8.55 6.60
CA LYS A 92 -8.45 -7.57 7.24
C LYS A 92 -9.68 -7.28 6.41
N ILE A 93 -10.81 -7.13 7.07
CA ILE A 93 -12.07 -6.64 6.48
C ILE A 93 -12.45 -5.39 7.25
N LEU A 94 -12.48 -4.25 6.56
CA LEU A 94 -12.98 -2.99 7.09
C LEU A 94 -14.27 -2.60 6.39
N ALA A 95 -15.11 -1.85 7.08
CA ALA A 95 -16.30 -1.26 6.53
C ALA A 95 -16.28 0.26 6.69
N ALA A 96 -16.78 0.95 5.67
CA ALA A 96 -16.94 2.39 5.69
C ALA A 96 -18.31 2.75 6.28
N ASP A 97 -18.29 3.53 7.37
CA ASP A 97 -19.48 4.22 7.89
C ASP A 97 -19.55 5.61 7.23
N SER A 98 -20.72 5.94 6.70
CA SER A 98 -20.97 7.13 5.87
C SER A 98 -21.90 8.15 6.55
N LEU A 99 -22.14 8.09 7.85
CA LEU A 99 -23.16 8.94 8.48
C LEU A 99 -22.79 10.42 8.77
N SER A 100 -21.63 10.97 8.39
CA SER A 100 -21.28 12.37 8.72
C SER A 100 -20.97 13.27 7.52
N GLY A 101 -22.00 13.52 6.72
CA GLY A 101 -22.07 14.68 5.84
C GLY A 101 -22.75 15.87 6.52
N THR A 102 -22.13 16.51 7.51
CA THR A 102 -22.54 17.86 8.01
C THR A 102 -21.36 18.61 8.61
N SER A 103 -21.18 19.86 8.16
CA SER A 103 -20.32 20.97 8.63
C SER A 103 -19.74 20.77 10.04
N VAL A 104 -18.42 20.71 10.26
CA VAL A 104 -17.42 21.80 10.07
C VAL A 104 -16.05 21.26 9.55
N ASP A 105 -15.91 19.98 9.25
CA ASP A 105 -14.79 19.36 8.50
C ASP A 105 -15.32 18.15 7.70
N THR A 106 -16.21 18.45 6.76
CA THR A 106 -17.11 17.51 6.08
C THR A 106 -16.41 16.41 5.29
N GLY A 107 -16.74 15.13 5.55
CA GLY A 107 -16.50 14.03 4.60
C GLY A 107 -15.67 12.83 5.07
N LYS A 108 -15.39 12.68 6.37
CA LYS A 108 -14.60 11.53 6.85
C LYS A 108 -15.40 10.23 6.75
N THR A 109 -15.18 9.48 5.66
CA THR A 109 -15.45 8.05 5.63
C THR A 109 -14.70 7.40 6.79
N ARG A 110 -15.45 6.96 7.81
CA ARG A 110 -14.85 6.28 8.96
C ARG A 110 -14.70 4.81 8.60
N TRP A 111 -13.50 4.27 8.77
CA TRP A 111 -13.25 2.84 8.58
C TRP A 111 -13.30 2.10 9.90
N LEU A 112 -14.23 1.16 10.01
CA LEU A 112 -14.41 0.27 11.15
C LEU A 112 -13.86 -1.10 10.78
N THR A 113 -13.08 -1.72 11.67
CA THR A 113 -12.58 -3.08 11.44
C THR A 113 -13.70 -4.06 11.77
N LEU A 114 -14.16 -4.83 10.78
CA LEU A 114 -15.11 -5.93 10.99
C LEU A 114 -14.40 -7.23 11.36
N TRP A 115 -13.22 -7.46 10.80
CA TRP A 115 -12.40 -8.63 11.09
C TRP A 115 -10.93 -8.36 10.81
N SER A 116 -10.04 -8.98 11.59
CA SER A 116 -8.60 -8.98 11.36
C SER A 116 -8.00 -10.33 11.76
N GLY A 117 -7.08 -10.85 10.96
CA GLY A 117 -6.34 -12.07 11.22
C GLY A 117 -4.87 -11.95 10.87
N LYS A 118 -4.08 -12.93 11.32
CA LYS A 118 -2.70 -13.10 10.86
C LYS A 118 -2.70 -13.78 9.48
N PRO A 119 -1.65 -13.63 8.67
CA PRO A 119 -1.45 -14.46 7.48
C PRO A 119 -1.48 -15.94 7.87
N VAL A 120 -2.23 -16.76 7.13
CA VAL A 120 -2.33 -18.21 7.35
C VAL A 120 -2.16 -18.92 6.01
N GLU A 121 -1.35 -19.98 5.98
CA GLU A 121 -1.30 -20.88 4.83
C GLU A 121 -2.61 -21.65 4.70
N THR A 122 -3.17 -21.71 3.49
CA THR A 122 -4.42 -22.41 3.25
C THR A 122 -4.29 -23.45 2.14
N PRO A 123 -5.10 -24.53 2.16
CA PRO A 123 -5.05 -25.54 1.11
C PRO A 123 -5.32 -24.94 -0.26
N GLN A 124 -4.56 -25.36 -1.27
CA GLN A 124 -4.64 -24.89 -2.67
C GLN A 124 -5.90 -25.41 -3.39
N ARG A 125 -7.07 -24.98 -2.91
CA ARG A 125 -8.38 -25.26 -3.50
C ARG A 125 -9.30 -24.07 -3.31
N ALA A 126 -10.16 -23.78 -4.29
CA ALA A 126 -11.15 -22.72 -4.17
C ALA A 126 -11.97 -22.85 -2.88
N ARG A 127 -12.28 -21.73 -2.23
CA ARG A 127 -13.07 -21.70 -1.00
C ARG A 127 -13.91 -20.43 -0.89
N ILE A 128 -14.91 -20.50 -0.01
CA ILE A 128 -15.64 -19.32 0.44
C ILE A 128 -15.10 -18.95 1.82
N PHE A 129 -14.38 -17.83 1.89
CA PHE A 129 -13.90 -17.27 3.15
C PHE A 129 -14.99 -16.38 3.77
N SER A 130 -15.49 -16.76 4.94
CA SER A 130 -16.50 -16.01 5.68
C SER A 130 -16.19 -16.01 7.18
N PRO A 131 -15.34 -15.07 7.65
CA PRO A 131 -14.96 -15.02 9.05
C PRO A 131 -16.07 -14.43 9.94
N PRO A 132 -16.05 -14.71 11.26
CA PRO A 132 -16.96 -14.05 12.19
C PRO A 132 -16.68 -12.54 12.24
N LEU A 133 -17.73 -11.73 12.08
CA LEU A 133 -17.63 -10.28 12.06
C LEU A 133 -17.85 -9.67 13.45
N GLN A 134 -17.13 -8.60 13.74
CA GLN A 134 -17.46 -7.69 14.83
C GLN A 134 -18.78 -6.99 14.52
N LYS A 135 -19.65 -6.87 15.53
CA LYS A 135 -20.93 -6.18 15.40
C LYS A 135 -20.68 -4.67 15.26
N ILE A 136 -21.39 -4.06 14.33
CA ILE A 136 -21.42 -2.61 14.16
C ILE A 136 -22.84 -2.08 14.22
N ASP A 137 -22.96 -0.83 14.62
CA ASP A 137 -24.23 -0.17 14.88
C ASP A 137 -24.74 0.69 13.72
N SER A 138 -23.95 0.80 12.66
CA SER A 138 -24.25 1.57 11.46
C SER A 138 -24.39 0.65 10.26
N PRO A 139 -25.35 0.91 9.34
CA PRO A 139 -25.43 0.17 8.10
C PRO A 139 -24.30 0.61 7.14
N ILE A 140 -23.77 -0.33 6.37
CA ILE A 140 -22.61 -0.14 5.50
C ILE A 140 -22.96 -0.49 4.05
N ASN A 141 -22.26 0.13 3.11
CA ASN A 141 -22.33 -0.23 1.70
C ASN A 141 -20.95 -0.20 1.03
N MET A 142 -19.88 -0.17 1.81
CA MET A 142 -18.53 -0.22 1.27
C MET A 142 -17.63 -1.00 2.21
N LEU A 143 -16.91 -1.95 1.64
CA LEU A 143 -15.92 -2.78 2.30
C LEU A 143 -14.54 -2.48 1.74
N ARG A 144 -13.53 -2.62 2.58
CA ARG A 144 -12.13 -2.70 2.20
C ARG A 144 -11.58 -4.04 2.68
N LEU A 145 -11.11 -4.83 1.73
CA LEU A 145 -10.40 -6.07 2.00
C LEU A 145 -8.92 -5.76 1.92
N GLU A 146 -8.17 -5.99 2.99
CA GLU A 146 -6.72 -5.88 2.96
C GLU A 146 -6.09 -7.27 2.85
N LEU A 147 -5.07 -7.35 1.99
CA LEU A 147 -4.49 -8.58 1.50
C LEU A 147 -3.02 -8.66 1.89
N CYS A 148 -2.56 -9.86 2.23
CA CYS A 148 -1.18 -10.19 2.54
C CYS A 148 -0.81 -11.47 1.81
N HIS A 149 0.22 -11.41 0.97
CA HIS A 149 0.57 -12.52 0.08
C HIS A 149 1.86 -13.22 0.48
N GLN A 150 2.39 -12.91 1.66
CA GLN A 150 3.66 -13.44 2.18
C GLN A 150 3.74 -14.97 2.20
N LEU A 151 2.61 -15.63 2.46
CA LEU A 151 2.53 -17.08 2.56
C LEU A 151 2.04 -17.73 1.26
N MET A 152 1.84 -16.94 0.21
CA MET A 152 1.29 -17.40 -1.04
C MET A 152 2.40 -17.61 -2.06
N HIS A 153 2.40 -18.75 -2.74
CA HIS A 153 3.36 -18.99 -3.81
C HIS A 153 3.11 -18.09 -5.04
N TYR A 154 1.89 -17.56 -5.17
CA TYR A 154 1.45 -16.81 -6.34
C TYR A 154 0.21 -15.95 -6.02
N TYR A 155 -0.30 -15.20 -7.01
CA TYR A 155 -1.38 -14.27 -6.77
C TYR A 155 -2.67 -14.92 -6.28
N THR A 156 -3.39 -14.22 -5.41
CA THR A 156 -4.74 -14.59 -4.98
C THR A 156 -5.77 -14.04 -5.95
N GLU A 157 -6.66 -14.90 -6.44
CA GLU A 157 -7.81 -14.50 -7.24
C GLU A 157 -9.08 -14.48 -6.38
N LEU A 158 -9.70 -13.30 -6.31
CA LEU A 158 -11.03 -13.13 -5.73
C LEU A 158 -12.02 -12.96 -6.87
N ASP A 159 -12.99 -13.87 -6.99
CA ASP A 159 -14.02 -13.84 -8.04
C ASP A 159 -15.28 -13.06 -7.61
N CYS A 160 -15.57 -13.04 -6.31
CA CYS A 160 -16.79 -12.41 -5.81
C CYS A 160 -16.72 -12.05 -4.33
N VAL A 161 -17.36 -10.95 -3.96
CA VAL A 161 -17.62 -10.57 -2.56
C VAL A 161 -19.12 -10.39 -2.37
N VAL A 162 -19.67 -11.07 -1.37
CA VAL A 162 -21.09 -11.02 -1.01
C VAL A 162 -21.22 -10.41 0.37
N LEU A 163 -21.99 -9.33 0.46
CA LEU A 163 -22.41 -8.73 1.71
C LEU A 163 -23.82 -9.24 2.06
N CYS A 164 -23.93 -10.00 3.14
CA CYS A 164 -25.20 -10.45 3.70
C CYS A 164 -25.55 -9.59 4.90
N GLY A 165 -26.77 -9.09 4.99
CA GLY A 165 -27.21 -8.25 6.09
C GLY A 165 -28.70 -7.96 6.11
N THR A 166 -29.11 -7.16 7.08
CA THR A 166 -30.51 -6.74 7.23
C THR A 166 -30.64 -5.24 6.91
N LYS A 167 -31.80 -4.81 6.43
CA LYS A 167 -32.07 -3.37 6.22
C LYS A 167 -32.34 -2.62 7.53
N GLN A 168 -32.82 -3.34 8.54
CA GLN A 168 -33.09 -2.82 9.88
C GLN A 168 -32.08 -3.37 10.88
N ARG A 169 -31.79 -2.59 11.93
CA ARG A 169 -30.93 -3.04 13.02
C ARG A 169 -31.64 -4.16 13.78
N LEU A 170 -31.01 -5.32 13.90
CA LEU A 170 -31.51 -6.39 14.76
C LEU A 170 -31.37 -5.97 16.22
N PHE A 171 -32.49 -5.62 16.87
CA PHE A 171 -32.53 -5.48 18.32
C PHE A 171 -32.44 -6.88 18.93
N SER A 172 -31.45 -7.13 19.79
CA SER A 172 -31.51 -8.30 20.67
C SER A 172 -32.59 -8.03 21.71
N GLU A 173 -33.80 -8.55 21.50
CA GLU A 173 -34.80 -8.62 22.56
C GLU A 173 -34.26 -9.47 23.70
N GLY A 174 -34.30 -8.90 24.91
CA GLY A 174 -33.90 -9.58 26.12
C GLY A 174 -34.76 -10.82 26.35
N THR A 175 -34.12 -11.96 26.51
CA THR A 175 -34.70 -13.12 27.18
C THR A 175 -33.90 -13.42 28.43
N GLU A 176 -34.64 -13.68 29.49
CA GLU A 176 -34.19 -13.76 30.87
C GLU A 176 -33.08 -14.79 31.11
N THR A 177 -32.21 -14.41 32.04
CA THR A 177 -31.22 -15.19 32.79
C THR A 177 -31.34 -16.73 32.75
N GLN A 178 -30.30 -17.37 32.20
CA GLN A 178 -29.64 -18.49 32.89
C GLN A 178 -28.15 -18.19 33.04
N LYS A 179 -27.71 -18.17 34.30
CA LYS A 179 -26.33 -17.89 34.72
C LYS A 179 -25.36 -18.91 34.11
N LEU A 180 -24.57 -18.48 33.14
CA LEU A 180 -23.25 -19.02 32.85
C LEU A 180 -22.19 -18.08 33.45
N PRO A 181 -21.03 -18.58 33.93
CA PRO A 181 -20.06 -17.75 34.63
C PRO A 181 -19.61 -16.60 33.73
N GLN A 182 -19.65 -15.38 34.28
CA GLN A 182 -19.24 -14.15 33.61
C GLN A 182 -17.80 -14.26 33.09
N PHE A 183 -17.64 -14.56 31.81
CA PHE A 183 -16.56 -13.97 31.04
C PHE A 183 -17.04 -12.59 30.65
N LYS A 184 -16.48 -11.53 31.26
CA LYS A 184 -16.61 -10.17 30.72
C LYS A 184 -15.88 -10.17 29.38
N PRO A 185 -16.57 -10.05 28.23
CA PRO A 185 -15.89 -9.64 27.02
C PRO A 185 -15.40 -8.22 27.29
N PHE A 186 -14.14 -7.97 27.00
CA PHE A 186 -13.57 -6.63 26.98
C PHE A 186 -14.28 -5.85 25.85
N MET A 187 -15.48 -5.33 26.10
CA MET A 187 -16.13 -4.37 25.21
C MET A 187 -15.41 -3.04 25.42
N GLN A 188 -14.42 -2.77 24.56
CA GLN A 188 -13.96 -1.42 24.29
C GLN A 188 -14.79 -0.92 23.12
N ASP A 189 -15.57 0.15 23.33
CA ASP A 189 -16.22 0.87 22.25
C ASP A 189 -15.14 1.39 21.30
N HIS A 190 -14.95 0.70 20.17
CA HIS A 190 -14.01 1.10 19.12
C HIS A 190 -14.37 2.47 18.49
N SER A 191 -15.57 2.98 18.80
CA SER A 191 -15.99 4.36 18.57
C SER A 191 -14.94 5.36 19.08
N ASP A 192 -14.53 5.19 20.33
CA ASP A 192 -13.72 6.15 21.05
C ASP A 192 -12.24 5.98 20.71
N ALA A 193 -11.78 4.75 20.49
CA ALA A 193 -10.40 4.44 20.14
C ALA A 193 -9.91 5.18 18.88
N VAL A 194 -10.68 5.18 17.78
CA VAL A 194 -10.30 5.87 16.53
C VAL A 194 -10.28 7.40 16.71
N ALA A 195 -11.21 7.93 17.49
CA ALA A 195 -11.26 9.36 17.78
C ALA A 195 -10.08 9.78 18.66
N ASP A 196 -9.69 8.94 19.61
CA ASP A 196 -8.55 9.17 20.49
C ASP A 196 -7.21 9.02 19.74
N ASP A 197 -7.10 8.06 18.81
CA ASP A 197 -5.93 7.93 17.92
C ASP A 197 -5.77 9.16 17.02
N LEU A 198 -6.86 9.66 16.44
CA LEU A 198 -6.85 10.88 15.63
C LEU A 198 -6.47 12.11 16.47
N LYS A 199 -7.02 12.24 17.68
CA LYS A 199 -6.62 13.31 18.62
C LYS A 199 -5.13 13.20 18.93
N ALA A 200 -4.64 12.01 19.25
CA ALA A 200 -3.23 11.76 19.55
C ALA A 200 -2.31 12.24 18.43
N LEU A 201 -2.69 11.97 17.17
CA LEU A 201 -1.96 12.39 15.97
C LEU A 201 -2.07 13.90 15.66
N THR A 202 -3.16 14.54 16.04
CA THR A 202 -3.46 15.96 15.71
C THR A 202 -3.09 16.96 16.79
N LEU A 203 -2.71 16.51 18.00
CA LEU A 203 -2.33 17.38 19.12
C LEU A 203 -1.29 18.44 18.71
N ASN A 204 -1.82 19.63 18.43
CA ASN A 204 -1.09 20.86 18.17
C ASN A 204 -0.77 21.51 19.52
N ASP A 205 0.53 21.52 19.87
CA ASP A 205 1.18 22.44 20.80
C ASP A 205 0.43 23.00 22.03
N PHE A 206 0.98 22.61 23.19
CA PHE A 206 1.15 23.35 24.46
C PHE A 206 -0.06 23.96 25.21
N LYS A 207 -1.19 24.29 24.59
CA LYS A 207 -2.24 25.08 25.27
C LYS A 207 -3.29 24.29 26.04
N GLU A 208 -3.57 23.03 25.68
CA GLU A 208 -4.69 22.29 26.30
C GLU A 208 -4.36 21.62 27.64
N ILE A 209 -3.12 21.71 28.13
CA ILE A 209 -2.69 20.99 29.34
C ILE A 209 -2.14 21.93 30.43
N SER A 210 -2.60 23.18 30.47
CA SER A 210 -2.45 24.04 31.66
C SER A 210 -3.15 23.47 32.91
N HIS A 211 -3.90 22.37 32.77
CA HIS A 211 -4.67 21.73 33.84
C HIS A 211 -4.11 20.38 34.34
N LEU A 212 -2.93 19.93 33.88
CA LEU A 212 -2.27 18.80 34.57
C LEU A 212 -1.85 19.26 35.98
N PRO A 213 -2.24 18.53 37.04
CA PRO A 213 -1.86 18.86 38.41
C PRO A 213 -0.34 19.01 38.51
N GLY A 214 0.09 20.06 39.22
CA GLY A 214 1.49 20.27 39.55
C GLY A 214 2.11 19.02 40.20
N GLU A 215 3.35 18.75 39.83
CA GLU A 215 4.24 17.77 40.46
C GLU A 215 3.69 16.32 40.54
N ALA A 216 3.20 15.79 39.42
CA ALA A 216 3.21 14.34 39.26
C ALA A 216 4.67 13.91 38.99
N CYS A 217 5.34 13.33 40.01
CA CYS A 217 6.64 12.66 39.86
C CYS A 217 6.67 11.89 38.55
N SER A 218 7.59 12.19 37.64
CA SER A 218 7.69 11.49 36.35
C SER A 218 8.23 10.04 36.49
N GLY A 219 8.18 9.50 37.71
CA GLY A 219 8.56 8.15 38.07
C GLY A 219 10.05 7.90 37.90
N LEU A 220 10.40 6.65 37.66
CA LEU A 220 11.79 6.21 37.45
C LEU A 220 12.40 6.71 36.12
N PHE A 221 11.61 7.30 35.22
CA PHE A 221 12.10 7.79 33.92
C PHE A 221 12.99 9.02 34.07
N GLU A 222 12.80 9.84 35.10
CA GLU A 222 13.67 10.97 35.45
C GLU A 222 15.12 10.53 35.76
N ILE A 223 15.31 9.27 36.15
CA ILE A 223 16.61 8.69 36.53
C ILE A 223 17.35 8.14 35.30
N LEU A 224 16.63 7.85 34.22
CA LEU A 224 17.20 7.26 33.01
C LEU A 224 17.85 8.35 32.14
N PRO A 225 19.05 8.10 31.57
CA PRO A 225 19.61 8.98 30.55
C PRO A 225 18.65 9.12 29.35
N ALA A 226 18.63 10.29 28.72
CA ALA A 226 17.74 10.58 27.60
C ALA A 226 17.91 9.56 26.46
N GLU A 227 19.14 9.10 26.20
CA GLU A 227 19.45 8.12 25.17
C GLU A 227 18.80 6.76 25.45
N VAL A 228 18.71 6.36 26.73
CA VAL A 228 18.05 5.12 27.14
C VAL A 228 16.54 5.25 26.96
N VAL A 229 15.98 6.41 27.30
CA VAL A 229 14.56 6.69 27.08
C VAL A 229 14.26 6.67 25.57
N LEU A 230 15.04 7.36 24.74
CA LEU A 230 14.90 7.34 23.29
C LEU A 230 15.02 5.94 22.70
N LEU A 231 15.93 5.11 23.22
CA LEU A 231 16.04 3.71 22.82
C LEU A 231 14.76 2.92 23.15
N ILE A 232 14.19 3.10 24.35
CA ILE A 232 12.90 2.49 24.73
C ILE A 232 11.79 2.96 23.79
N LEU A 233 11.70 4.28 23.58
CA LEU A 233 10.69 4.91 22.71
C LEU A 233 10.83 4.49 21.24
N SER A 234 12.03 4.12 20.79
CA SER A 234 12.27 3.68 19.41
C SER A 234 11.52 2.39 19.04
N TYR A 235 11.12 1.59 20.03
CA TYR A 235 10.31 0.38 19.84
C TYR A 235 8.80 0.64 19.73
N LEU A 236 8.35 1.87 20.02
CA LEU A 236 6.94 2.23 19.98
C LEU A 236 6.52 2.70 18.59
N ASP A 237 5.34 2.28 18.16
CA ASP A 237 4.71 2.81 16.95
C ASP A 237 4.23 4.25 17.14
N ILE A 238 3.83 4.89 16.05
CA ILE A 238 3.44 6.31 16.06
C ILE A 238 2.25 6.59 16.97
N LEU A 239 1.26 5.69 17.02
CA LEU A 239 0.07 5.87 17.86
C LEU A 239 0.46 5.77 19.33
N SER A 240 1.26 4.77 19.68
CA SER A 240 1.79 4.55 21.03
C SER A 240 2.61 5.75 21.51
N LEU A 241 3.45 6.33 20.65
CA LEU A 241 4.21 7.54 20.98
C LEU A 241 3.31 8.75 21.20
N CYS A 242 2.33 8.96 20.33
CA CYS A 242 1.37 10.06 20.46
C CYS A 242 0.49 9.91 21.71
N THR A 243 0.13 8.69 22.10
CA THR A 243 -0.60 8.40 23.34
C THR A 243 0.30 8.59 24.56
N LEU A 244 1.54 8.12 24.51
CA LEU A 244 2.50 8.30 25.60
C LEU A 244 2.83 9.77 25.85
N ALA A 245 2.91 10.58 24.78
CA ALA A 245 3.14 12.02 24.86
C ALA A 245 2.02 12.77 25.61
N GLN A 246 0.84 12.16 25.81
CA GLN A 246 -0.27 12.76 26.57
C GLN A 246 -0.17 12.51 28.07
N THR A 247 0.76 11.67 28.53
CA THR A 247 0.80 11.21 29.93
C THR A 247 1.50 12.18 30.88
N CYS A 248 2.68 12.70 30.51
CA CYS A 248 3.44 13.65 31.32
C CYS A 248 4.34 14.54 30.47
N ARG A 249 4.82 15.66 31.04
CA ARG A 249 5.67 16.62 30.32
C ARG A 249 7.00 16.02 29.87
N LEU A 250 7.67 15.25 30.72
CA LEU A 250 8.94 14.61 30.39
C LEU A 250 8.80 13.69 29.17
N LEU A 251 7.85 12.75 29.21
CA LEU A 251 7.65 11.79 28.13
C LEU A 251 7.14 12.47 26.86
N ARG A 252 6.37 13.55 26.96
CA ARG A 252 5.99 14.38 25.81
C ARG A 252 7.22 14.94 25.12
N ASP A 253 8.12 15.58 25.85
CA ASP A 253 9.30 16.22 25.27
C ASP A 253 10.20 15.17 24.62
N GLN A 254 10.36 13.99 25.23
CA GLN A 254 11.10 12.86 24.66
C GLN A 254 10.41 12.23 23.43
N CYS A 255 9.08 12.10 23.46
CA CYS A 255 8.31 11.59 22.32
C CYS A 255 8.28 12.57 21.13
N TYR A 256 8.63 13.84 21.33
CA TYR A 256 8.72 14.84 20.26
C TYR A 256 10.12 14.91 19.63
N ASP A 257 11.07 14.11 20.12
CA ASP A 257 12.42 14.09 19.56
C ASP A 257 12.41 13.58 18.11
N HIS A 258 12.94 14.41 17.22
CA HIS A 258 13.03 14.15 15.79
C HIS A 258 13.75 12.85 15.39
N ILE A 259 14.66 12.32 16.22
CA ILE A 259 15.35 11.04 15.97
C ILE A 259 14.34 9.90 15.85
N LEU A 260 13.21 9.99 16.56
CA LEU A 260 12.12 9.03 16.49
C LEU A 260 11.35 9.11 15.15
N TYR A 261 11.51 10.18 14.38
CA TYR A 261 10.74 10.48 13.18
C TYR A 261 11.59 10.57 11.90
N ILE A 262 12.88 10.25 11.94
CA ILE A 262 13.74 10.23 10.74
C ILE A 262 13.15 9.32 9.64
N GLU A 263 12.49 8.24 10.04
CA GLU A 263 11.72 7.36 9.18
C GLU A 263 10.29 7.30 9.69
N LEU A 264 9.34 7.77 8.88
CA LEU A 264 7.93 7.83 9.24
C LEU A 264 7.09 6.99 8.29
N ASP A 265 6.45 5.96 8.84
CA ASP A 265 5.48 5.13 8.14
C ASP A 265 4.07 5.40 8.66
N LEU A 266 3.22 5.98 7.80
CA LEU A 266 1.83 6.27 8.09
C LEU A 266 0.85 5.37 7.32
N GLN A 267 1.34 4.46 6.48
CA GLN A 267 0.48 3.53 5.75
C GLN A 267 -0.40 2.69 6.70
N PRO A 268 0.08 2.19 7.86
CA PRO A 268 -0.76 1.39 8.76
C PRO A 268 -1.94 2.17 9.37
N VAL A 269 -1.83 3.49 9.41
CA VAL A 269 -2.84 4.42 9.94
C VAL A 269 -3.45 5.27 8.83
N TRP A 270 -3.41 4.82 7.57
CA TRP A 270 -3.82 5.56 6.38
C TRP A 270 -5.19 6.26 6.48
N HIS A 271 -6.14 5.63 7.18
CA HIS A 271 -7.51 6.11 7.37
C HIS A 271 -7.62 7.27 8.39
N LEU A 272 -6.56 7.54 9.15
CA LEU A 272 -6.45 8.64 10.12
C LEU A 272 -5.65 9.83 9.58
N VAL A 273 -4.94 9.66 8.46
CA VAL A 273 -4.06 10.71 7.92
C VAL A 273 -4.88 11.73 7.13
N CYS A 274 -4.93 12.96 7.66
CA CYS A 274 -5.50 14.12 6.99
C CYS A 274 -4.59 15.34 7.14
N ASN A 275 -4.99 16.48 6.59
CA ASN A 275 -4.26 17.74 6.69
C ASN A 275 -3.84 18.07 8.13
N SER A 276 -4.78 18.01 9.08
CA SER A 276 -4.52 18.28 10.50
C SER A 276 -3.48 17.33 11.10
N THR A 277 -3.50 16.06 10.70
CA THR A 277 -2.53 15.04 11.13
C THR A 277 -1.12 15.38 10.62
N LEU A 278 -1.00 15.74 9.33
CA LEU A 278 0.30 16.14 8.76
C LEU A 278 0.85 17.39 9.44
N LEU A 279 0.03 18.42 9.62
CA LEU A 279 0.45 19.66 10.28
C LEU A 279 0.87 19.42 11.74
N GLY A 280 0.13 18.59 12.49
CA GLY A 280 0.47 18.24 13.87
C GLY A 280 1.77 17.45 14.00
N LEU A 281 2.10 16.63 13.00
CA LEU A 281 3.34 15.86 12.96
C LEU A 281 4.55 16.66 12.46
N ALA A 282 4.35 17.74 11.70
CA ALA A 282 5.42 18.48 11.02
C ALA A 282 6.57 18.89 11.95
N LYS A 283 6.25 19.37 13.16
CA LYS A 283 7.25 19.80 14.15
C LYS A 283 8.06 18.64 14.74
N ARG A 284 7.49 17.45 14.81
CA ARG A 284 8.17 16.23 15.30
C ARG A 284 9.05 15.61 14.23
N CYS A 285 8.72 15.84 12.95
CA CYS A 285 9.39 15.23 11.80
C CYS A 285 10.56 16.07 11.26
N GLN A 286 11.29 16.81 12.10
CA GLN A 286 12.43 17.60 11.62
C GLN A 286 13.50 16.70 10.99
N TYR A 287 14.00 17.08 9.81
CA TYR A 287 15.00 16.33 9.05
C TYR A 287 14.55 14.92 8.64
N LEU A 288 13.26 14.74 8.41
CA LEU A 288 12.67 13.49 7.89
C LEU A 288 13.41 13.02 6.62
N GLN A 289 13.83 11.75 6.61
CA GLN A 289 14.58 11.15 5.50
C GLN A 289 13.76 10.13 4.70
N ARG A 290 12.82 9.43 5.35
CA ARG A 290 11.96 8.44 4.70
C ARG A 290 10.52 8.62 5.10
N LEU A 291 9.61 8.73 4.13
CA LEU A 291 8.18 8.94 4.37
C LEU A 291 7.34 7.94 3.58
N ASN A 292 6.47 7.20 4.27
CA ASN A 292 5.46 6.37 3.63
C ASN A 292 4.07 6.94 3.95
N LEU A 293 3.41 7.46 2.92
CA LEU A 293 2.03 7.92 2.94
C LEU A 293 1.13 7.02 2.08
N SER A 294 1.58 5.82 1.71
CA SER A 294 0.79 4.90 0.89
C SER A 294 -0.63 4.75 1.45
N TRP A 295 -1.62 4.79 0.55
CA TRP A 295 -3.05 4.67 0.79
C TRP A 295 -3.71 5.86 1.49
N CYS A 296 -2.97 6.95 1.74
CA CYS A 296 -3.48 8.13 2.43
C CYS A 296 -4.13 9.13 1.46
N GLY A 297 -4.93 10.06 2.00
CA GLY A 297 -5.48 11.18 1.23
C GLY A 297 -6.78 10.90 0.48
N LYS A 298 -7.42 9.74 0.70
CA LYS A 298 -8.76 9.45 0.18
C LYS A 298 -9.77 10.53 0.60
N ALA A 299 -10.76 10.80 -0.25
CA ALA A 299 -11.77 11.85 -0.03
C ALA A 299 -11.17 13.24 0.20
N ALA A 300 -10.08 13.56 -0.49
CA ALA A 300 -9.35 14.84 -0.37
C ALA A 300 -8.89 15.17 1.06
N ALA A 301 -8.65 14.15 1.90
CA ALA A 301 -8.18 14.32 3.27
C ALA A 301 -6.81 15.01 3.34
N ILE A 302 -6.01 14.90 2.27
CA ILE A 302 -4.71 15.58 2.11
C ILE A 302 -4.79 16.50 0.89
N SER A 303 -4.43 17.77 1.09
CA SER A 303 -4.28 18.77 0.03
C SER A 303 -2.80 19.00 -0.28
N ASN A 304 -2.49 19.35 -1.53
CA ASN A 304 -1.13 19.70 -1.93
C ASN A 304 -0.56 20.89 -1.15
N THR A 305 -1.39 21.88 -0.80
CA THR A 305 -0.96 23.01 0.02
C THR A 305 -0.52 22.57 1.41
N CYS A 306 -1.27 21.67 2.05
CA CYS A 306 -0.91 21.14 3.36
C CYS A 306 0.32 20.24 3.28
N PHE A 307 0.41 19.40 2.25
CA PHE A 307 1.57 18.56 2.02
C PHE A 307 2.85 19.40 1.80
N GLY A 308 2.78 20.46 0.99
CA GLY A 308 3.88 21.40 0.80
C GLY A 308 4.30 22.08 2.11
N ARG A 309 3.34 22.53 2.93
CA ARG A 309 3.64 23.07 4.27
C ARG A 309 4.30 22.04 5.17
N PHE A 310 3.83 20.80 5.17
CA PHE A 310 4.46 19.72 5.93
C PHE A 310 5.92 19.49 5.51
N LEU A 311 6.22 19.45 4.20
CA LEU A 311 7.59 19.31 3.70
C LEU A 311 8.48 20.49 4.10
N GLN A 312 7.93 21.71 4.04
CA GLN A 312 8.62 22.92 4.44
C GLN A 312 8.89 22.96 5.95
N ASP A 313 7.86 22.76 6.77
CA ASP A 313 7.91 22.86 8.23
C ASP A 313 8.75 21.73 8.83
N SER A 314 8.77 20.55 8.21
CA SER A 314 9.64 19.42 8.60
C SER A 314 11.11 19.61 8.20
N GLN A 315 11.44 20.64 7.40
CA GLN A 315 12.78 20.81 6.81
C GLN A 315 13.30 19.50 6.20
N SER A 316 12.42 18.84 5.43
CA SER A 316 12.64 17.48 4.96
C SER A 316 13.96 17.32 4.21
N GLN A 317 14.69 16.25 4.54
CA GLN A 317 15.85 15.77 3.80
C GLN A 317 15.50 14.42 3.18
N LEU A 318 14.31 14.35 2.56
CA LEU A 318 13.78 13.09 2.05
C LEU A 318 14.72 12.49 1.00
N THR A 319 15.06 11.24 1.24
CA THR A 319 15.79 10.37 0.32
C THR A 319 14.87 9.28 -0.23
N SER A 320 13.79 8.94 0.47
CA SER A 320 12.81 7.92 0.07
C SER A 320 11.39 8.39 0.37
N ILE A 321 10.51 8.32 -0.62
CA ILE A 321 9.09 8.61 -0.46
C ILE A 321 8.22 7.56 -1.13
N GLN A 322 7.22 7.08 -0.38
CA GLN A 322 6.22 6.13 -0.87
C GLN A 322 4.84 6.77 -0.83
N LEU A 323 4.22 6.91 -2.00
CA LEU A 323 2.92 7.56 -2.19
C LEU A 323 1.93 6.63 -2.90
N ASN A 324 2.05 5.32 -2.70
CA ASN A 324 1.25 4.33 -3.42
C ASN A 324 -0.25 4.56 -3.20
N CYS A 325 -1.02 4.60 -4.28
CA CYS A 325 -2.48 4.82 -4.24
C CYS A 325 -2.91 6.07 -3.47
N CYS A 326 -2.15 7.15 -3.62
CA CYS A 326 -2.51 8.44 -3.04
C CYS A 326 -3.23 9.30 -4.09
N PRO A 327 -4.54 9.57 -3.94
CA PRO A 327 -5.32 10.29 -4.96
C PRO A 327 -5.00 11.79 -5.02
N PHE A 328 -4.23 12.33 -4.08
CA PHE A 328 -3.79 13.73 -4.10
C PHE A 328 -2.50 13.93 -4.93
N VAL A 329 -1.86 12.84 -5.39
CA VAL A 329 -0.56 12.87 -6.08
C VAL A 329 -0.74 13.23 -7.54
N ASN A 330 -0.27 14.43 -7.89
CA ASN A 330 -0.31 14.96 -9.25
C ASN A 330 0.91 15.86 -9.52
N SER A 331 0.90 16.60 -10.63
CA SER A 331 1.98 17.50 -11.05
C SER A 331 2.37 18.54 -9.99
N GLU A 332 1.41 19.04 -9.21
CA GLU A 332 1.68 19.95 -8.09
C GLU A 332 2.48 19.25 -7.00
N THR A 333 2.07 18.04 -6.61
CA THR A 333 2.73 17.24 -5.58
C THR A 333 4.18 16.96 -5.94
N LEU A 334 4.45 16.55 -7.19
CA LEU A 334 5.81 16.28 -7.65
C LEU A 334 6.65 17.55 -7.76
N ARG A 335 6.04 18.69 -8.12
CA ARG A 335 6.74 19.99 -8.09
C ARG A 335 7.12 20.41 -6.67
N LEU A 336 6.25 20.18 -5.69
CA LEU A 336 6.54 20.44 -4.28
C LEU A 336 7.70 19.55 -3.80
N LEU A 337 7.70 18.27 -4.16
CA LEU A 337 8.82 17.37 -3.87
C LEU A 337 10.12 17.84 -4.52
N ALA A 338 10.09 18.26 -5.78
CA ALA A 338 11.27 18.80 -6.45
C ALA A 338 11.76 20.12 -5.83
N THR A 339 10.86 20.91 -5.24
CA THR A 339 11.19 22.16 -4.57
C THR A 339 11.87 21.92 -3.22
N TYR A 340 11.33 21.02 -2.40
CA TYR A 340 11.78 20.83 -1.01
C TYR A 340 12.70 19.62 -0.79
N CYS A 341 12.77 18.67 -1.73
CA CYS A 341 13.40 17.36 -1.54
C CYS A 341 14.26 16.94 -2.76
N GLN A 342 15.29 17.73 -3.08
CA GLN A 342 16.14 17.50 -4.26
C GLN A 342 17.05 16.26 -4.16
N ASP A 343 17.27 15.75 -2.95
CA ASP A 343 18.10 14.58 -2.66
C ASP A 343 17.33 13.24 -2.71
N LEU A 344 16.08 13.26 -3.19
CA LEU A 344 15.28 12.04 -3.38
C LEU A 344 16.00 11.03 -4.28
N ARG A 345 16.04 9.80 -3.79
CA ARG A 345 16.64 8.64 -4.44
C ARG A 345 15.61 7.56 -4.77
N GLU A 346 14.63 7.38 -3.89
CA GLU A 346 13.56 6.42 -4.07
C GLU A 346 12.21 7.13 -4.11
N ILE A 347 11.46 6.92 -5.18
CA ILE A 347 10.10 7.43 -5.34
C ILE A 347 9.19 6.27 -5.77
N ASP A 348 8.15 6.03 -4.98
CA ASP A 348 7.09 5.10 -5.32
C ASP A 348 5.77 5.83 -5.55
N LEU A 349 5.28 5.81 -6.79
CA LEU A 349 4.03 6.42 -7.24
C LEU A 349 3.08 5.35 -7.78
N SER A 350 3.24 4.09 -7.38
CA SER A 350 2.44 3.02 -7.96
C SER A 350 0.94 3.24 -7.73
N SER A 351 0.18 2.99 -8.79
CA SER A 351 -1.28 3.16 -8.84
C SER A 351 -1.75 4.56 -8.44
N CYS A 352 -0.96 5.60 -8.71
CA CYS A 352 -1.40 7.00 -8.64
C CYS A 352 -1.96 7.43 -10.00
N GLU A 353 -3.29 7.47 -10.13
CA GLU A 353 -3.95 7.71 -11.43
C GLU A 353 -3.74 9.12 -12.01
N GLN A 354 -3.51 10.11 -11.15
CA GLN A 354 -3.26 11.50 -11.55
C GLN A 354 -1.78 11.78 -11.90
N VAL A 355 -0.92 10.76 -11.90
CA VAL A 355 0.44 10.85 -12.45
C VAL A 355 0.35 10.68 -13.97
N ASP A 356 0.09 11.79 -14.64
CA ASP A 356 0.10 11.91 -16.10
C ASP A 356 1.47 12.35 -16.64
N SER A 357 1.55 12.55 -17.95
CA SER A 357 2.76 12.98 -18.65
C SER A 357 3.37 14.27 -18.07
N ILE A 358 2.55 15.24 -17.68
CA ILE A 358 3.02 16.53 -17.13
C ILE A 358 3.62 16.31 -15.75
N ALA A 359 2.95 15.50 -14.92
CA ALA A 359 3.45 15.13 -13.61
C ALA A 359 4.80 14.41 -13.73
N ALA A 360 4.90 13.42 -14.62
CA ALA A 360 6.10 12.62 -14.83
C ALA A 360 7.32 13.46 -15.24
N LEU A 361 7.14 14.55 -16.01
CA LEU A 361 8.25 15.43 -16.36
C LEU A 361 8.92 16.11 -15.15
N GLN A 362 8.21 16.27 -14.02
CA GLN A 362 8.84 16.77 -12.79
C GLN A 362 9.89 15.79 -12.23
N LEU A 363 9.77 14.50 -12.55
CA LEU A 363 10.71 13.47 -12.08
C LEU A 363 12.13 13.69 -12.63
N MET A 364 12.26 14.37 -13.77
CA MET A 364 13.55 14.73 -14.37
C MET A 364 14.42 15.61 -13.46
N LEU A 365 13.82 16.25 -12.44
CA LEU A 365 14.52 17.11 -11.50
C LEU A 365 15.31 16.33 -10.44
N PHE A 366 14.95 15.05 -10.21
CA PHE A 366 15.62 14.20 -9.21
C PHE A 366 16.85 13.53 -9.81
N LYS A 367 18.00 14.22 -9.77
CA LYS A 367 19.25 13.74 -10.39
C LYS A 367 19.92 12.58 -9.68
N LYS A 368 19.55 12.33 -8.42
CA LYS A 368 20.04 11.22 -7.59
C LYS A 368 19.07 10.04 -7.54
N LEU A 369 18.02 10.06 -8.36
CA LEU A 369 17.00 9.01 -8.39
C LEU A 369 17.62 7.68 -8.80
N ASP A 370 17.60 6.71 -7.90
CA ASP A 370 18.07 5.34 -8.12
C ASP A 370 16.92 4.33 -8.16
N ARG A 371 15.77 4.62 -7.56
CA ARG A 371 14.57 3.78 -7.60
C ARG A 371 13.33 4.58 -7.97
N LEU A 372 12.66 4.11 -9.01
CA LEU A 372 11.41 4.69 -9.50
C LEU A 372 10.36 3.60 -9.75
N ASN A 373 9.27 3.64 -9.00
CA ASN A 373 8.13 2.76 -9.23
C ASN A 373 6.93 3.56 -9.75
N LEU A 374 6.51 3.22 -10.96
CA LEU A 374 5.41 3.83 -11.70
C LEU A 374 4.35 2.79 -12.09
N TYR A 375 4.36 1.61 -11.44
CA TYR A 375 3.41 0.52 -11.70
C TYR A 375 1.96 1.04 -11.77
N ARG A 376 1.23 0.69 -12.83
CA ARG A 376 -0.16 1.13 -13.08
C ARG A 376 -0.39 2.66 -13.02
N THR A 377 0.58 3.46 -13.47
CA THR A 377 0.38 4.90 -13.69
C THR A 377 -0.05 5.21 -15.13
N ASN A 378 -0.44 6.46 -15.37
CA ASN A 378 -0.86 6.97 -16.69
C ASN A 378 0.30 7.63 -17.47
N ILE A 379 1.54 7.23 -17.19
CA ILE A 379 2.71 7.74 -17.89
C ILE A 379 2.74 7.27 -19.36
N ASP A 380 3.06 8.19 -20.26
CA ASP A 380 3.25 7.89 -21.68
C ASP A 380 4.72 7.61 -22.03
N LEU A 381 4.93 7.12 -23.26
CA LEU A 381 6.26 6.79 -23.78
C LEU A 381 7.21 8.01 -23.79
N HIS A 382 6.71 9.18 -24.20
CA HIS A 382 7.55 10.38 -24.30
C HIS A 382 8.10 10.81 -22.93
N SER A 383 7.24 10.85 -21.92
CA SER A 383 7.59 11.34 -20.59
C SER A 383 8.57 10.39 -19.91
N ILE A 384 8.35 9.07 -20.01
CA ILE A 384 9.28 8.11 -19.39
C ILE A 384 10.66 8.14 -20.06
N THR A 385 10.72 8.27 -21.39
CA THR A 385 12.00 8.43 -22.11
C THR A 385 12.74 9.70 -21.66
N CYS A 386 12.04 10.82 -21.46
CA CYS A 386 12.63 12.05 -20.93
C CYS A 386 13.18 11.88 -19.50
N VAL A 387 12.46 11.14 -18.63
CA VAL A 387 12.92 10.80 -17.28
C VAL A 387 14.17 9.93 -17.31
N ILE A 388 14.17 8.85 -18.09
CA ILE A 388 15.31 7.94 -18.25
C ILE A 388 16.58 8.70 -18.69
N ARG A 389 16.46 9.55 -19.71
CA ARG A 389 17.56 10.38 -20.21
C ARG A 389 18.10 11.37 -19.17
N SER A 390 17.26 11.78 -18.23
CA SER A 390 17.57 12.81 -17.23
C SER A 390 18.10 12.27 -15.91
N CYS A 391 17.95 10.97 -15.66
CA CYS A 391 18.21 10.29 -14.38
C CYS A 391 19.16 9.08 -14.59
N PRO A 392 20.47 9.30 -14.76
CA PRO A 392 21.44 8.25 -15.08
C PRO A 392 21.78 7.31 -13.90
N GLU A 393 21.37 7.67 -12.68
CA GLU A 393 21.62 6.89 -11.46
C GLU A 393 20.56 5.80 -11.21
N ILE A 394 19.55 5.69 -12.09
CA ILE A 394 18.50 4.67 -11.98
C ILE A 394 19.12 3.26 -11.94
N GLN A 395 18.80 2.54 -10.87
CA GLN A 395 19.13 1.14 -10.62
C GLN A 395 17.87 0.27 -10.62
N HIS A 396 16.73 0.84 -10.23
CA HIS A 396 15.49 0.10 -10.03
C HIS A 396 14.34 0.82 -10.71
N ILE A 397 13.71 0.19 -11.70
CA ILE A 397 12.57 0.79 -12.40
C ILE A 397 11.43 -0.21 -12.56
N ASN A 398 10.23 0.22 -12.21
CA ASN A 398 9.00 -0.54 -12.40
C ASN A 398 8.02 0.23 -13.28
N LEU A 399 7.76 -0.32 -14.47
CA LEU A 399 6.82 0.20 -15.46
C LEU A 399 5.70 -0.81 -15.76
N GLY A 400 5.48 -1.77 -14.86
CA GLY A 400 4.49 -2.81 -15.05
C GLY A 400 3.08 -2.25 -15.21
N SER A 401 2.34 -2.77 -16.18
CA SER A 401 0.95 -2.40 -16.48
C SER A 401 0.71 -0.89 -16.71
N CYS A 402 1.73 -0.14 -17.17
CA CYS A 402 1.55 1.23 -17.65
C CYS A 402 0.91 1.21 -19.06
N SER A 403 -0.39 1.46 -19.11
CA SER A 403 -1.23 1.24 -20.31
C SER A 403 -1.00 2.25 -21.44
N ARG A 404 -0.43 3.42 -21.13
CA ARG A 404 -0.16 4.52 -22.06
C ARG A 404 1.24 4.49 -22.67
N ILE A 405 2.11 3.59 -22.22
CA ILE A 405 3.39 3.34 -22.90
C ILE A 405 3.10 2.52 -24.17
N SER A 406 3.30 3.16 -25.31
CA SER A 406 2.96 2.59 -26.63
C SER A 406 4.02 1.63 -27.17
N ASN A 407 5.27 1.70 -26.72
CA ASN A 407 6.36 0.85 -27.21
C ASN A 407 7.43 0.64 -26.14
N TYR A 408 7.48 -0.55 -25.54
CA TYR A 408 8.48 -0.88 -24.53
C TYR A 408 9.86 -1.19 -25.12
N THR A 409 9.95 -1.51 -26.41
CA THR A 409 11.25 -1.65 -27.10
C THR A 409 12.03 -0.35 -27.06
N GLU A 410 11.37 0.78 -27.33
CA GLU A 410 12.02 2.09 -27.26
C GLU A 410 12.47 2.40 -25.83
N VAL A 411 11.63 2.12 -24.82
CA VAL A 411 12.01 2.24 -23.41
C VAL A 411 13.24 1.40 -23.07
N ALA A 412 13.31 0.16 -23.59
CA ALA A 412 14.45 -0.74 -23.42
C ALA A 412 15.75 -0.15 -24.02
N PHE A 413 15.67 0.44 -25.22
CA PHE A 413 16.80 1.14 -25.84
C PHE A 413 17.28 2.33 -25.00
N GLU A 414 16.36 3.16 -24.52
CA GLU A 414 16.66 4.34 -23.71
C GLU A 414 17.28 3.96 -22.37
N LEU A 415 16.75 2.94 -21.69
CA LEU A 415 17.33 2.39 -20.46
C LEU A 415 18.75 1.87 -20.70
N GLY A 416 18.96 1.08 -21.76
CA GLY A 416 20.29 0.59 -22.11
C GLY A 416 21.29 1.71 -22.41
N ASN A 417 20.84 2.81 -23.03
CA ASN A 417 21.73 3.91 -23.40
C ASN A 417 22.05 4.86 -22.24
N HIS A 418 21.14 5.02 -21.28
CA HIS A 418 21.24 6.07 -20.26
C HIS A 418 21.36 5.56 -18.81
N CYS A 419 21.00 4.30 -18.54
CA CYS A 419 20.99 3.72 -17.20
C CYS A 419 21.87 2.45 -17.11
N PRO A 420 23.21 2.55 -17.24
CA PRO A 420 24.11 1.39 -17.20
C PRO A 420 24.20 0.72 -15.82
N LYS A 421 23.70 1.40 -14.77
CA LYS A 421 23.63 0.88 -13.40
C LYS A 421 22.36 0.07 -13.11
N LEU A 422 21.50 -0.13 -14.11
CA LEU A 422 20.22 -0.82 -13.94
C LEU A 422 20.43 -2.24 -13.39
N LYS A 423 19.78 -2.51 -12.25
CA LYS A 423 19.75 -3.79 -11.55
C LYS A 423 18.40 -4.47 -11.64
N THR A 424 17.31 -3.72 -11.59
CA THR A 424 15.97 -4.31 -11.58
C THR A 424 15.06 -3.61 -12.57
N LEU A 425 14.44 -4.40 -13.43
CA LEU A 425 13.53 -3.92 -14.45
C LEU A 425 12.25 -4.73 -14.45
N ASP A 426 11.13 -4.03 -14.42
CA ASP A 426 9.81 -4.66 -14.42
C ASP A 426 8.95 -4.12 -15.55
N PHE A 427 8.73 -5.00 -16.52
CA PHE A 427 7.99 -4.83 -17.76
C PHE A 427 6.75 -5.74 -17.79
N TRP A 428 6.18 -6.06 -16.63
CA TRP A 428 4.97 -6.87 -16.57
C TRP A 428 3.84 -6.27 -17.42
N ARG A 429 3.24 -7.07 -18.31
CA ARG A 429 2.26 -6.62 -19.33
C ARG A 429 2.78 -5.54 -20.29
N ALA A 430 4.07 -5.52 -20.56
CA ALA A 430 4.66 -4.64 -21.58
C ALA A 430 4.02 -4.88 -22.95
N ARG A 431 3.80 -3.79 -23.68
CA ARG A 431 3.25 -3.82 -25.04
C ARG A 431 4.35 -3.51 -26.05
N PHE A 432 4.38 -4.25 -27.15
CA PHE A 432 5.32 -4.01 -28.26
C PHE A 432 6.80 -3.99 -27.81
N LEU A 433 7.16 -4.88 -26.88
CA LEU A 433 8.57 -5.23 -26.63
C LEU A 433 9.01 -6.25 -27.70
N THR A 434 10.15 -6.01 -28.33
CA THR A 434 10.78 -6.90 -29.31
C THR A 434 12.10 -7.43 -28.77
N ASP A 435 12.55 -8.53 -29.36
CA ASP A 435 13.81 -9.20 -29.05
C ASP A 435 14.99 -8.23 -29.13
N ASP A 436 15.02 -7.34 -30.13
CA ASP A 436 16.07 -6.33 -30.28
C ASP A 436 16.20 -5.42 -29.05
N GLY A 437 15.07 -5.01 -28.46
CA GLY A 437 15.06 -4.18 -27.26
C GLY A 437 15.61 -4.93 -26.05
N LEU A 438 15.24 -6.20 -25.91
CA LEU A 438 15.70 -7.05 -24.81
C LEU A 438 17.18 -7.43 -24.94
N ILE A 439 17.63 -7.75 -26.15
CA ILE A 439 19.04 -7.98 -26.48
C ILE A 439 19.86 -6.73 -26.18
N HIS A 440 19.35 -5.54 -26.52
CA HIS A 440 20.03 -4.28 -26.24
C HIS A 440 20.17 -4.02 -24.73
N LEU A 441 19.10 -4.25 -23.95
CA LEU A 441 19.16 -4.20 -22.48
C LEU A 441 20.21 -5.18 -21.93
N ALA A 442 20.18 -6.44 -22.37
CA ALA A 442 21.12 -7.46 -21.93
C ALA A 442 22.58 -7.06 -22.19
N ASN A 443 22.84 -6.41 -23.33
CA ASN A 443 24.19 -5.96 -23.72
C ASN A 443 24.66 -4.70 -22.98
N LYS A 444 23.74 -3.82 -22.58
CA LYS A 444 24.07 -2.49 -22.06
C LYS A 444 23.88 -2.34 -20.55
N CYS A 445 23.13 -3.24 -19.91
CA CYS A 445 22.89 -3.27 -18.48
C CYS A 445 23.51 -4.54 -17.87
N PRO A 446 24.85 -4.62 -17.73
CA PRO A 446 25.52 -5.82 -17.24
C PRO A 446 25.26 -6.14 -15.76
N LEU A 447 24.78 -5.15 -15.01
CA LEU A 447 24.44 -5.26 -13.59
C LEU A 447 23.00 -5.71 -13.36
N LEU A 448 22.26 -6.09 -14.40
CA LEU A 448 20.87 -6.53 -14.27
C LEU A 448 20.82 -7.81 -13.42
N GLU A 449 20.18 -7.69 -12.26
CA GLU A 449 19.98 -8.75 -11.27
C GLU A 449 18.57 -9.34 -11.38
N GLU A 450 17.57 -8.53 -11.76
CA GLU A 450 16.16 -8.90 -11.70
C GLU A 450 15.39 -8.36 -12.91
N LEU A 451 14.67 -9.24 -13.61
CA LEU A 451 13.89 -8.88 -14.78
C LEU A 451 12.51 -9.55 -14.77
N ASP A 452 11.44 -8.77 -14.85
CA ASP A 452 10.08 -9.27 -15.01
C ASP A 452 9.53 -8.93 -16.40
N LEU A 453 9.23 -9.98 -17.17
CA LEU A 453 8.64 -9.96 -18.50
C LEU A 453 7.29 -10.68 -18.53
N GLY A 454 6.62 -10.83 -17.38
CA GLY A 454 5.38 -11.58 -17.27
C GLY A 454 4.28 -11.03 -18.17
N TRP A 455 3.51 -11.94 -18.77
CA TRP A 455 2.45 -11.70 -19.74
C TRP A 455 2.91 -10.97 -21.02
N TRP A 456 4.18 -11.12 -21.38
CA TRP A 456 4.71 -10.90 -22.72
C TRP A 456 4.92 -12.24 -23.44
N THR A 457 5.19 -12.22 -24.74
CA THR A 457 5.59 -13.40 -25.52
C THR A 457 7.11 -13.38 -25.68
N VAL A 458 7.80 -14.14 -24.84
CA VAL A 458 9.26 -14.33 -24.87
C VAL A 458 9.57 -15.60 -25.68
N CYS A 459 10.62 -15.58 -26.50
CA CYS A 459 11.10 -16.75 -27.23
C CYS A 459 12.48 -17.23 -26.75
N ASP A 460 12.94 -18.38 -27.24
CA ASP A 460 14.24 -18.96 -26.87
C ASP A 460 15.43 -18.02 -27.15
N LEU A 461 15.37 -17.24 -28.23
CA LEU A 461 16.45 -16.32 -28.62
C LEU A 461 16.67 -15.22 -27.57
N ASP A 462 15.58 -14.70 -27.00
CA ASP A 462 15.59 -13.71 -25.93
C ASP A 462 16.29 -14.25 -24.68
N ILE A 463 15.92 -15.46 -24.27
CA ILE A 463 16.45 -16.15 -23.10
C ILE A 463 17.94 -16.40 -23.29
N LEU A 464 18.36 -16.88 -24.47
CA LEU A 464 19.76 -17.12 -24.80
C LEU A 464 20.58 -15.83 -24.81
N ALA A 465 20.01 -14.71 -25.30
CA ALA A 465 20.67 -13.41 -25.31
C ALA A 465 20.88 -12.86 -23.90
N LEU A 466 19.85 -12.94 -23.04
CA LEU A 466 19.98 -12.63 -21.61
C LEU A 466 21.07 -13.50 -20.99
N ALA A 467 21.08 -14.81 -21.32
CA ALA A 467 21.98 -15.75 -20.66
C ALA A 467 23.44 -15.54 -21.06
N LYS A 468 23.67 -14.96 -22.24
CA LYS A 468 24.99 -14.63 -22.74
C LYS A 468 25.55 -13.35 -22.13
N ASN A 469 24.72 -12.34 -21.85
CA ASN A 469 25.19 -10.98 -21.55
C ASN A 469 24.84 -10.49 -20.13
N SER A 470 23.80 -11.02 -19.51
CA SER A 470 23.33 -10.64 -18.17
C SER A 470 23.85 -11.62 -17.11
N HIS A 471 25.15 -11.58 -16.84
CA HIS A 471 25.81 -12.52 -15.91
C HIS A 471 25.43 -12.33 -14.44
N CYS A 472 24.90 -11.17 -14.08
CA CYS A 472 24.43 -10.85 -12.74
C CYS A 472 22.97 -11.23 -12.49
N LEU A 473 22.26 -11.73 -13.52
CA LEU A 473 20.82 -12.02 -13.42
C LEU A 473 20.60 -13.15 -12.40
N GLN A 474 19.90 -12.82 -11.33
CA GLN A 474 19.52 -13.71 -10.24
C GLN A 474 18.05 -14.11 -10.33
N GLN A 475 17.23 -13.30 -11.02
CA GLN A 475 15.83 -13.57 -11.22
C GLN A 475 15.34 -13.14 -12.60
N LEU A 476 14.55 -14.02 -13.20
CA LEU A 476 13.82 -13.77 -14.43
C LEU A 476 12.41 -14.34 -14.29
N ASP A 477 11.42 -13.46 -14.40
CA ASP A 477 10.00 -13.83 -14.46
C ASP A 477 9.52 -13.74 -15.91
N ILE A 478 9.04 -14.86 -16.43
CA ILE A 478 8.51 -15.00 -17.80
C ILE A 478 7.12 -15.68 -17.77
N LEU A 479 6.40 -15.53 -16.66
CA LEU A 479 5.08 -16.13 -16.48
C LEU A 479 4.09 -15.69 -17.56
N GLY A 480 3.30 -16.63 -18.07
CA GLY A 480 2.34 -16.39 -19.15
C GLY A 480 2.93 -16.38 -20.56
N THR A 481 4.24 -16.60 -20.71
CA THR A 481 4.86 -16.90 -22.02
C THR A 481 4.52 -18.31 -22.48
N ARG A 482 4.43 -18.53 -23.80
CA ARG A 482 4.10 -19.85 -24.40
C ARG A 482 5.15 -20.38 -25.36
N GLU A 483 6.23 -19.63 -25.59
CA GLU A 483 7.17 -19.88 -26.69
C GLU A 483 8.62 -20.18 -26.20
N VAL A 484 8.81 -20.39 -24.90
CA VAL A 484 10.11 -20.75 -24.31
C VAL A 484 10.20 -22.26 -24.08
N THR A 485 11.17 -22.92 -24.71
CA THR A 485 11.45 -24.34 -24.50
C THR A 485 12.21 -24.61 -23.20
N CYS A 486 12.05 -25.82 -22.65
CA CYS A 486 12.79 -26.22 -21.45
C CYS A 486 14.32 -26.11 -21.65
N GLN A 487 14.82 -26.46 -22.84
CA GLN A 487 16.26 -26.42 -23.15
C GLN A 487 16.83 -25.00 -23.13
N ALA A 488 16.10 -24.00 -23.62
CA ALA A 488 16.53 -22.60 -23.53
C ALA A 488 16.48 -22.09 -22.07
N ALA A 489 15.50 -22.55 -21.29
CA ALA A 489 15.34 -22.19 -19.89
C ALA A 489 16.34 -22.90 -18.95
N GLU A 490 16.97 -24.02 -19.33
CA GLU A 490 17.85 -24.84 -18.49
C GLU A 490 18.90 -24.03 -17.72
N LYS A 491 19.50 -23.02 -18.36
CA LYS A 491 20.54 -22.18 -17.74
C LYS A 491 20.00 -21.29 -16.61
N TYR A 492 18.69 -21.05 -16.58
CA TYR A 492 18.03 -20.24 -15.56
C TYR A 492 17.21 -21.04 -14.55
N VAL A 493 16.98 -22.33 -14.81
CA VAL A 493 16.38 -23.26 -13.83
C VAL A 493 17.25 -23.34 -12.55
N SER A 494 18.55 -23.06 -12.64
CA SER A 494 19.45 -22.98 -11.47
C SER A 494 19.44 -21.65 -10.73
N LEU A 495 18.67 -20.64 -11.17
CA LEU A 495 18.55 -19.39 -10.45
C LEU A 495 17.83 -19.60 -9.11
N PRO A 496 18.21 -18.87 -8.03
CA PRO A 496 17.59 -19.03 -6.71
C PRO A 496 16.07 -18.82 -6.72
N TYR A 497 15.56 -17.99 -7.64
CA TYR A 497 14.14 -17.68 -7.80
C TYR A 497 13.79 -17.64 -9.30
N TRP A 498 13.43 -18.79 -9.85
CA TRP A 498 12.91 -18.96 -11.21
C TRP A 498 11.40 -19.23 -11.16
N SER A 499 10.59 -18.30 -11.65
CA SER A 499 9.13 -18.44 -11.74
C SER A 499 8.75 -18.88 -13.16
N TYR A 500 8.64 -20.18 -13.39
CA TYR A 500 8.13 -20.74 -14.66
C TYR A 500 6.62 -20.97 -14.53
N PRO A 501 5.79 -20.72 -15.57
CA PRO A 501 4.46 -21.27 -15.59
C PRO A 501 4.60 -22.78 -15.53
N SER A 502 3.88 -23.44 -14.63
CA SER A 502 3.86 -24.89 -14.48
C SER A 502 3.45 -25.59 -15.78
N VAL A 503 4.37 -25.72 -16.73
CA VAL A 503 4.35 -26.76 -17.74
C VAL A 503 5.20 -27.85 -17.14
N SER A 504 4.56 -28.96 -16.82
CA SER A 504 5.21 -30.21 -16.50
C SER A 504 6.34 -30.43 -17.51
N CYS A 505 7.59 -30.44 -17.07
CA CYS A 505 8.62 -31.16 -17.82
C CYS A 505 8.24 -32.63 -17.93
#